data_AF-A0A7C6XKP5-F1
#
_entry.id   AF-A0A7C6XKP5-F1
#
_cell.length_a   1.000
_cell.length_b   1.000
_cell.length_c   1.000
_cell.angle_alpha   90.00
_cell.angle_beta   90.00
_cell.angle_gamma   90.00
#
_symmetry.space_group_name_H-M   'P 1'
#
loop_
_entity.id
_entity.type
_entity.pdbx_description
1 polymer ?
#
loop_
_entity_poly.entity_id
_entity_poly.type
_entity_poly.pdbx_seq_one_letter_code
_entity_poly.pdbx_strand_id
1 'polypeptide(L)'
;MVHSVRGLELGILHGREVVGGFDGGDMSSDGGVMLVAEAERKLGVIGRLASVIEDSRDPRKVRHGVAEMLAQRVLGIACGYEDCNDFDEMRHDPA
;
A
#
# COMPACT_ATOMS: atom_id res chain seq x y z
N MET A 1 4.18 -28.65 -2.28
CA MET A 1 2.72 -28.72 -2.40
C MET A 1 2.19 -27.43 -1.80
N VAL A 2 1.83 -26.44 -2.62
CA VAL A 2 1.34 -25.14 -2.11
C VAL A 2 -0.15 -25.27 -1.90
N HIS A 3 -0.62 -25.13 -0.66
CA HIS A 3 -2.05 -25.06 -0.39
C HIS A 3 -2.54 -23.69 -0.87
N SER A 4 -3.33 -23.67 -1.94
CA SER A 4 -4.02 -22.46 -2.39
C SER A 4 -5.11 -22.11 -1.38
N VAL A 5 -4.98 -20.95 -0.75
CA VAL A 5 -5.99 -20.40 0.17
C VAL A 5 -7.12 -19.83 -0.67
N ARG A 6 -8.38 -20.20 -0.38
CA ARG A 6 -9.56 -19.77 -1.15
C ARG A 6 -10.17 -18.44 -0.67
N GLY A 7 -9.82 -18.00 0.53
CA GLY A 7 -10.23 -16.71 1.07
C GLY A 7 -9.68 -16.47 2.48
N LEU A 8 -9.87 -15.25 3.00
CA LEU A 8 -9.62 -14.89 4.39
C LEU A 8 -10.92 -14.52 5.11
N GLU A 9 -11.11 -15.03 6.32
CA GLU A 9 -12.12 -14.53 7.25
C GLU A 9 -11.56 -13.32 8.00
N LEU A 10 -12.18 -12.14 7.81
CA LEU A 10 -11.74 -10.88 8.43
C LEU A 10 -12.60 -10.50 9.64
N GLY A 11 -13.60 -11.32 9.98
CA GLY A 11 -14.47 -11.16 11.14
C GLY A 11 -15.78 -10.42 10.82
N ILE A 12 -16.40 -9.83 11.84
CA ILE A 12 -17.70 -9.14 11.73
C ILE A 12 -17.52 -7.64 11.89
N LEU A 13 -18.00 -6.87 10.91
CA LEU A 13 -18.04 -5.41 10.95
C LEU A 13 -19.49 -4.92 10.81
N HIS A 14 -19.97 -4.17 11.80
CA HIS A 14 -21.36 -3.68 11.85
C HIS A 14 -22.42 -4.78 11.65
N GLY A 15 -22.22 -5.95 12.26
CA GLY A 15 -23.13 -7.09 12.15
C GLY A 15 -23.09 -7.83 10.82
N ARG A 16 -22.15 -7.49 9.93
CA ARG A 16 -21.92 -8.18 8.65
C ARG A 16 -20.59 -8.90 8.67
N GLU A 17 -20.57 -10.13 8.20
CA GLU A 17 -19.34 -10.88 7.98
C GLU A 17 -18.52 -10.21 6.86
N VAL A 18 -17.21 -10.11 7.08
CA VAL A 18 -16.24 -9.56 6.13
C VAL A 18 -15.29 -10.68 5.74
N VAL A 19 -15.22 -10.97 4.44
CA VAL A 19 -14.34 -11.99 3.87
C VAL A 19 -13.52 -11.40 2.72
N GLY A 20 -12.27 -11.82 2.59
CA GLY A 20 -11.45 -11.57 1.41
C GLY A 20 -11.55 -12.75 0.45
N GLY A 21 -12.11 -12.53 -0.75
CA GLY A 21 -12.18 -13.52 -1.82
C GLY A 21 -10.98 -13.43 -2.76
N PHE A 22 -10.57 -14.56 -3.33
CA PHE A 22 -9.45 -14.67 -4.28
C PHE A 22 -9.89 -15.20 -5.66
N ASP A 23 -11.15 -14.96 -6.02
CA ASP A 23 -11.79 -15.37 -7.27
C ASP A 23 -12.44 -14.20 -8.03
N GLY A 24 -12.19 -12.97 -7.58
CA GLY A 24 -12.81 -11.76 -8.11
C GLY A 24 -12.01 -11.12 -9.25
N GLY A 25 -12.17 -11.61 -10.48
CA GLY A 25 -11.76 -10.89 -11.70
C GLY A 25 -10.31 -10.37 -11.71
N ASP A 26 -10.14 -9.06 -11.93
CA ASP A 26 -8.83 -8.40 -11.80
C ASP A 26 -8.40 -8.42 -10.33
N MET A 27 -7.37 -9.21 -10.04
CA MET A 27 -6.86 -9.42 -8.69
C MET A 27 -5.42 -8.92 -8.60
N SER A 28 -5.13 -8.17 -7.54
CA SER A 28 -3.76 -7.83 -7.19
C SER A 28 -3.16 -8.91 -6.27
N SER A 29 -1.90 -9.28 -6.53
CA SER A 29 -1.11 -10.10 -5.58
C SER A 29 -0.80 -9.35 -4.29
N ASP A 30 -0.93 -8.02 -4.29
CA ASP A 30 -0.49 -7.13 -3.23
C ASP A 30 -1.63 -6.59 -2.36
N GLY A 31 -2.85 -7.14 -2.46
CA GLY A 31 -4.00 -6.66 -1.68
C GLY A 31 -3.77 -6.59 -0.16
N GLY A 32 -2.84 -7.38 0.37
CA GLY A 32 -2.40 -7.30 1.77
C GLY A 32 -1.83 -5.93 2.18
N VAL A 33 -1.32 -5.15 1.22
CA VAL A 33 -0.77 -3.80 1.46
C VAL A 33 -1.81 -2.84 2.04
N MET A 34 -3.10 -3.07 1.79
CA MET A 34 -4.18 -2.26 2.37
C MET A 34 -4.19 -2.30 3.91
N LEU A 35 -3.84 -3.45 4.51
CA LEU A 35 -3.75 -3.59 5.96
C LEU A 35 -2.54 -2.82 6.51
N VAL A 36 -1.42 -2.84 5.78
CA VAL A 36 -0.22 -2.06 6.12
C VAL A 36 -0.51 -0.56 6.01
N ALA A 37 -1.21 -0.13 4.95
CA ALA A 37 -1.63 1.25 4.77
C ALA A 37 -2.58 1.72 5.89
N GLU A 38 -3.48 0.85 6.36
CA GLU A 38 -4.34 1.16 7.51
C GLU A 38 -3.55 1.26 8.82
N ALA A 39 -2.57 0.38 9.03
CA ALA A 39 -1.66 0.49 10.16
C ALA A 39 -0.86 1.80 10.13
N GLU A 40 -0.33 2.16 8.96
CA GLU A 40 0.35 3.44 8.75
C GLU A 40 -0.58 4.63 9.06
N ARG A 41 -1.82 4.63 8.58
CA ARG A 41 -2.79 5.71 8.90
C ARG A 41 -2.99 5.89 10.40
N LYS A 42 -2.97 4.81 11.18
CA LYS A 42 -3.12 4.86 12.65
C LYS A 42 -1.84 5.30 13.36
N LEU A 43 -0.67 4.88 12.86
CA LEU A 43 0.62 5.11 13.51
C LEU A 43 1.29 6.41 13.06
N GLY A 44 0.97 6.92 11.87
CA GLY A 44 1.52 8.13 11.28
C GLY A 44 3.05 8.14 11.21
N VAL A 45 3.68 7.00 10.91
CA VAL A 45 5.15 6.90 10.87
C VAL A 45 5.70 7.68 9.68
N ILE A 46 5.10 7.51 8.51
CA ILE A 46 5.53 8.15 7.26
C ILE A 46 5.41 9.67 7.35
N GLY A 47 4.31 10.17 7.91
CA GLY A 47 4.13 11.61 8.13
C GLY A 47 5.22 12.20 9.04
N ARG A 48 5.58 11.49 10.12
CA ARG A 48 6.66 11.92 11.02
C ARG A 48 8.03 11.87 10.34
N LEU A 49 8.32 10.84 9.55
CA LEU A 49 9.55 10.76 8.76
C LEU A 49 9.61 11.88 7.71
N ALA A 50 8.51 12.17 7.02
CA ALA A 50 8.46 13.24 6.04
C ALA A 50 8.70 14.62 6.68
N SER A 51 8.22 14.84 7.91
CA SER A 51 8.34 16.13 8.60
C SER A 51 9.79 16.56 8.91
N VAL A 52 10.73 15.62 8.91
CA VAL A 52 12.16 15.91 9.17
C VAL A 52 13.00 15.97 7.91
N ILE A 53 12.39 15.80 6.72
CA ILE A 53 13.08 15.89 5.44
C ILE A 53 12.79 17.27 4.84
N GLU A 54 13.86 18.04 4.62
CA GLU A 54 13.76 19.30 3.89
C GLU A 54 13.58 19.02 2.39
N ASP A 55 12.45 19.46 1.83
CA ASP A 55 12.17 19.37 0.41
C ASP A 55 12.67 20.63 -0.32
N SER A 56 13.87 20.55 -0.88
CA SER A 56 14.51 21.65 -1.61
C SER A 56 14.00 21.85 -3.04
N ARG A 57 13.03 21.03 -3.49
CA ARG A 57 12.44 21.13 -4.83
C ARG A 57 11.55 22.38 -4.93
N ASP A 58 11.47 22.98 -6.12
CA ASP A 58 10.53 24.08 -6.39
C ASP A 58 9.09 23.59 -6.18
N PRO A 59 8.32 24.13 -5.21
CA PRO A 59 6.98 23.64 -4.88
C PRO A 59 6.01 23.67 -6.06
N ARG A 60 6.23 24.56 -7.04
CA ARG A 60 5.37 24.67 -8.24
C ARG A 60 5.56 23.50 -9.21
N LYS A 61 6.63 22.72 -9.05
CA LYS A 61 6.97 21.55 -9.86
C LYS A 61 6.75 20.24 -9.11
N VAL A 62 6.33 20.30 -7.84
CA VAL A 62 6.08 19.12 -7.02
C VAL A 62 4.68 18.60 -7.29
N ARG A 63 4.59 17.43 -7.95
CA ARG A 63 3.33 16.69 -8.10
C ARG A 63 3.05 15.80 -6.88
N HIS A 64 4.10 15.21 -6.31
CA HIS A 64 4.03 14.31 -5.16
C HIS A 64 5.01 14.80 -4.07
N GLY A 65 4.48 15.09 -2.90
CA GLY A 65 5.25 15.51 -1.73
C GLY A 65 6.10 14.38 -1.16
N VAL A 66 6.99 14.71 -0.22
CA VAL A 66 7.88 13.74 0.43
C VAL A 66 7.11 12.61 1.10
N ALA A 67 5.99 12.91 1.77
CA ALA A 67 5.17 11.90 2.42
C ALA A 67 4.60 10.87 1.41
N GLU A 68 4.17 11.32 0.23
CA GLU A 68 3.66 10.43 -0.84
C GLU A 68 4.78 9.56 -1.42
N MET A 69 5.97 10.13 -1.65
CA MET A 69 7.13 9.37 -2.12
C MET A 69 7.58 8.32 -1.10
N LEU A 70 7.57 8.68 0.19
CA LEU A 70 7.86 7.75 1.28
C LEU A 70 6.78 6.67 1.39
N ALA A 71 5.50 7.02 1.24
CA ALA A 71 4.40 6.05 1.22
C ALA A 71 4.58 5.03 0.11
N GLN A 72 4.83 5.49 -1.13
CA GLN A 72 5.13 4.61 -2.25
C GLN A 72 6.32 3.69 -1.93
N ARG A 73 7.41 4.22 -1.40
CA ARG A 73 8.62 3.44 -1.11
C ARG A 73 8.40 2.40 -0.01
N VAL A 74 7.81 2.80 1.13
CA VAL A 74 7.61 1.91 2.28
C VAL A 74 6.61 0.81 1.96
N LEU A 75 5.50 1.15 1.30
CA LEU A 75 4.48 0.17 0.92
C LEU A 75 4.99 -0.77 -0.17
N GLY A 76 5.74 -0.26 -1.16
CA GLY A 76 6.35 -1.12 -2.18
C GLY A 76 7.38 -2.10 -1.62
N ILE A 77 8.19 -1.69 -0.64
CA ILE A 77 9.07 -2.63 0.11
C ILE A 77 8.23 -3.70 0.82
N ALA A 78 7.11 -3.32 1.44
CA ALA A 78 6.24 -4.29 2.11
C ALA A 78 5.63 -5.33 1.15
N CYS A 79 5.48 -4.97 -0.13
CA CYS A 79 5.04 -5.87 -1.19
C CYS A 79 6.20 -6.64 -1.88
N GLY A 80 7.46 -6.40 -1.51
CA GLY A 80 8.63 -7.07 -2.12
C GLY A 80 9.17 -6.43 -3.40
N TYR A 81 8.92 -5.13 -3.60
CA TYR A 81 9.43 -4.35 -4.73
C TYR A 81 10.56 -3.40 -4.29
N GLU A 82 11.65 -3.95 -3.77
CA GLU A 82 12.75 -3.15 -3.23
C GLU A 82 13.62 -2.47 -4.29
N ASP A 83 13.59 -2.92 -5.54
CA ASP A 83 14.44 -2.44 -6.65
C ASP A 83 13.85 -1.24 -7.44
N CYS A 84 12.56 -0.92 -7.24
CA CYS A 84 11.84 0.20 -7.83
C CYS A 84 11.68 0.17 -9.37
N ASN A 85 11.97 -0.93 -10.06
CA ASN A 85 11.90 -0.98 -11.52
C ASN A 85 10.46 -1.01 -12.07
N ASP A 86 9.52 -1.56 -11.32
CA ASP A 86 8.12 -1.78 -11.76
C ASP A 86 7.18 -0.63 -11.36
N PHE A 87 7.67 0.39 -10.65
CA PHE A 87 6.82 1.44 -10.06
C PHE A 87 6.10 2.32 -11.08
N ASP A 88 6.63 2.42 -12.31
CA ASP A 88 5.95 3.09 -13.42
C ASP A 88 4.75 2.30 -13.94
N GLU A 89 4.74 0.97 -13.80
CA GLU A 89 3.61 0.13 -14.13
C GLU A 89 2.63 0.02 -12.95
N MET A 90 3.14 -0.19 -11.73
CA MET A 90 2.33 -0.31 -10.51
C MET A 90 1.45 0.89 -10.21
N ARG A 91 1.80 2.10 -10.68
CA ARG A 91 0.93 3.29 -10.55
C ARG A 91 -0.44 3.13 -11.24
N HIS A 92 -0.58 2.11 -12.10
CA HIS A 92 -1.79 1.76 -12.82
C HIS A 92 -2.43 0.47 -12.30
N ASP A 93 -1.82 -0.18 -11.30
CA ASP A 93 -2.40 -1.35 -10.64
C ASP A 93 -3.74 -0.95 -9.99
N PRO A 94 -4.80 -1.75 -10.17
CA PRO A 94 -6.11 -1.51 -9.54
C PRO A 94 -6.14 -1.62 -8.00
N ALA A 95 -5.05 -2.07 -7.35
CA ALA A 95 -4.91 -2.17 -5.90
C ALA A 95 -5.21 -0.87 -5.12
#